data_AF-A0A350EUF5-F1
#
_entry.id   AF-A0A350EUF5-F1
#
_cell.length_a   1.000
_cell.length_b   1.000
_cell.length_c   1.000
_cell.angle_alpha   90.00
_cell.angle_beta   90.00
_cell.angle_gamma   90.00
#
_symmetry.space_group_name_H-M   'P 1'
#
loop_
_entity.id
_entity.type
_entity.pdbx_description
1 polymer ?
#
loop_
_entity_poly.entity_id
_entity_poly.type
_entity_poly.pdbx_seq_one_letter_code
_entity_poly.pdbx_strand_id
1 'polypeptide(L)'
;AEIHGYESVERLVLVDQSPIGRTPRSNPAVYIGAFDDIRELFAQTEQAKRLGFNASAFSFNSAQGQCDRCRGAGFEKIEMQFLSDV
;
A
#
# COMPACT_ATOMS: atom_id res chain seq x y z
N ALA A 1 -14.44 36.01 -13.25
CA ALA A 1 -13.10 36.60 -13.21
C ALA A 1 -12.18 35.68 -14.00
N GLU A 2 -11.43 36.22 -14.95
CA GLU A 2 -10.48 35.45 -15.77
C GLU A 2 -9.11 35.47 -15.08
N ILE A 3 -8.41 34.32 -15.07
CA ILE A 3 -7.12 34.16 -14.38
C ILE A 3 -6.01 34.25 -15.41
N HIS A 4 -5.01 35.12 -15.17
CA HIS A 4 -3.81 35.30 -16.00
C HIS A 4 -2.54 35.00 -15.18
N GLY A 5 -1.39 34.76 -15.82
CA GLY A 5 -0.10 34.61 -15.11
C GLY A 5 0.26 33.18 -14.70
N TYR A 6 -0.42 32.16 -15.25
CA TYR A 6 -0.15 30.75 -14.94
C TYR A 6 0.88 30.09 -15.87
N GLU A 7 1.47 30.84 -16.80
CA GLU A 7 2.34 30.34 -17.86
C GLU A 7 3.66 29.75 -17.33
N SER A 8 4.10 30.17 -16.14
CA SER A 8 5.28 29.65 -15.46
C SER A 8 4.97 28.53 -14.44
N VAL A 9 3.71 28.11 -14.30
CA VAL A 9 3.34 27.06 -13.35
C VAL A 9 3.58 25.70 -13.99
N GLU A 10 4.67 25.04 -13.60
CA GLU A 10 5.03 23.72 -14.13
C GLU A 10 4.16 22.59 -13.55
N ARG A 11 3.76 22.71 -12.28
CA ARG A 11 2.95 21.70 -11.61
C ARG A 11 2.11 22.30 -10.48
N LEU A 12 0.83 21.96 -10.47
CA LEU A 12 -0.08 22.19 -9.37
C LEU A 12 -0.45 20.85 -8.73
N VAL A 13 -0.41 20.77 -7.40
CA VAL A 13 -0.88 19.60 -6.64
C VAL A 13 -1.83 20.09 -5.56
N LEU A 14 -3.06 19.62 -5.58
CA LEU A 14 -4.02 19.83 -4.50
C LEU A 14 -3.76 18.78 -3.41
N VAL A 15 -3.53 19.25 -2.18
CA VAL A 15 -3.41 18.40 -0.99
C VAL A 15 -4.59 18.72 -0.09
N ASP A 16 -5.43 17.72 0.17
CA ASP A 16 -6.64 17.85 0.97
C ASP A 16 -6.72 16.74 2.03
N GLN A 17 -7.90 16.60 2.66
CA GLN A 17 -8.15 15.57 3.67
C GLN A 17 -8.90 14.36 3.11
N SER A 18 -8.94 14.20 1.77
CA SER A 18 -9.52 13.00 1.19
C SER A 18 -8.72 11.76 1.65
N PRO A 19 -9.40 10.63 1.91
CA PRO A 19 -8.71 9.44 2.38
C PRO A 19 -7.74 8.94 1.31
N ILE A 20 -6.51 8.65 1.73
CA ILE A 20 -5.39 8.19 0.90
C ILE A 20 -5.75 6.92 0.11
N GLY A 21 -6.56 6.04 0.69
CA GLY A 21 -7.08 4.86 0.04
C GLY A 21 -8.31 4.32 0.77
N ARG A 22 -9.12 3.53 0.07
CA ARG A 22 -10.37 2.95 0.62
C ARG A 22 -10.22 1.49 1.02
N THR A 23 -9.01 0.95 1.00
CA THR A 23 -8.75 -0.46 1.29
C THR A 23 -7.83 -0.60 2.51
N PRO A 24 -7.96 -1.69 3.30
CA PRO A 24 -7.05 -1.99 4.41
C PRO A 24 -5.58 -2.18 3.98
N ARG A 25 -5.34 -2.34 2.67
CA ARG A 25 -4.00 -2.51 2.08
C ARG A 25 -3.30 -1.18 1.82
N SER A 26 -4.01 -0.06 1.93
CA SER A 26 -3.43 1.27 1.82
C SER A 26 -2.95 1.74 3.19
N ASN A 27 -1.67 2.02 3.29
CA ASN A 27 -1.06 2.61 4.49
C ASN A 27 0.00 3.64 4.07
N PRO A 28 0.49 4.48 5.01
CA PRO A 28 1.45 5.53 4.67
C PRO A 28 2.73 5.01 3.99
N ALA A 29 3.25 3.85 4.40
CA ALA A 29 4.48 3.29 3.84
C ALA A 29 4.31 2.85 2.37
N VAL A 30 3.15 2.29 2.01
CA VAL A 30 2.81 2.00 0.61
C VAL A 30 2.60 3.29 -0.18
N TYR A 31 1.89 4.26 0.40
CA TYR A 31 1.54 5.49 -0.30
C TYR A 31 2.75 6.34 -0.69
N ILE A 32 3.74 6.44 0.20
CA ILE A 32 4.97 7.19 -0.07
C ILE A 32 6.04 6.36 -0.79
N GLY A 33 5.79 5.08 -1.07
CA GLY A 33 6.73 4.15 -1.71
C GLY A 33 7.80 3.54 -0.78
N ALA A 34 7.90 3.98 0.48
CA ALA A 34 8.89 3.46 1.44
C ALA A 34 8.79 1.94 1.67
N PHE A 35 7.59 1.37 1.50
CA PHE A 35 7.42 -0.08 1.64
C PHE A 35 8.20 -0.88 0.58
N ASP A 36 8.46 -0.29 -0.59
CA ASP A 36 9.23 -0.96 -1.65
C ASP A 36 10.69 -1.15 -1.22
N ASP A 37 11.30 -0.10 -0.68
CA ASP A 37 12.67 -0.15 -0.16
C ASP A 37 12.81 -1.12 1.02
N ILE A 38 11.81 -1.14 1.91
CA ILE A 38 11.78 -2.08 3.04
C ILE A 38 11.74 -3.53 2.53
N ARG A 39 10.89 -3.84 1.55
CA ARG A 39 10.80 -5.21 1.00
C ARG A 39 12.10 -5.64 0.32
N GLU A 40 12.74 -4.73 -0.39
CA GLU A 40 14.02 -4.98 -1.03
C GLU A 40 15.12 -5.25 0.01
N LEU A 41 15.16 -4.45 1.09
CA LEU A 41 16.08 -4.66 2.20
C LEU A 41 15.93 -6.05 2.83
N PHE A 42 14.70 -6.52 3.04
CA PHE A 42 14.44 -7.85 3.59
C PHE A 42 14.85 -8.98 2.63
N ALA A 43 14.65 -8.79 1.33
CA ALA A 43 15.09 -9.74 0.29
C ALA A 43 16.62 -9.89 0.23
N GLN A 44 17.36 -8.87 0.67
CA GLN A 44 18.83 -8.92 0.72
C GLN A 44 19.40 -9.70 1.91
N THR A 45 18.56 -10.13 2.87
CA THR A 45 19.03 -10.94 4.00
C THR A 45 19.54 -12.32 3.55
N GLU A 46 20.56 -12.85 4.23
CA GLU A 46 21.13 -14.16 3.88
C GLU A 46 20.10 -15.30 3.98
N GLN A 47 19.17 -15.21 4.93
CA GLN A 47 18.09 -16.18 5.06
C GLN A 47 17.13 -16.11 3.87
N ALA A 48 16.74 -14.91 3.42
CA ALA A 48 15.88 -14.74 2.26
C ALA A 48 16.52 -15.30 1.00
N LYS A 49 17.80 -14.99 0.75
CA LYS A 49 18.56 -15.52 -0.39
C LYS A 49 18.62 -17.05 -0.39
N ARG A 50 18.91 -17.67 0.76
CA ARG A 50 18.96 -19.14 0.89
C ARG A 50 17.62 -19.81 0.61
N LEU A 51 16.52 -19.14 0.93
CA LEU A 51 15.15 -19.63 0.69
C LEU A 51 14.61 -19.24 -0.70
N GLY A 52 15.37 -18.52 -1.51
CA GLY A 52 14.93 -18.05 -2.83
C GLY A 52 13.85 -16.97 -2.78
N PHE A 53 13.76 -16.23 -1.66
CA PHE A 53 12.82 -15.14 -1.50
C PHE A 53 13.33 -13.85 -2.16
N ASN A 54 12.44 -13.18 -2.88
CA ASN A 54 12.63 -11.85 -3.44
C ASN A 54 11.69 -10.86 -2.73
N ALA A 55 11.70 -9.58 -3.15
CA ALA A 55 10.86 -8.54 -2.54
C ALA A 55 9.35 -8.85 -2.57
N SER A 56 8.87 -9.73 -3.46
CA SER A 56 7.47 -10.17 -3.50
C SER A 56 7.09 -11.12 -2.37
N ALA A 57 8.05 -11.84 -1.78
CA ALA A 57 7.81 -12.66 -0.59
C ALA A 57 7.55 -11.80 0.67
N PHE A 58 7.93 -10.53 0.65
CA PHE A 58 7.73 -9.58 1.76
C PHE A 58 6.57 -8.61 1.52
N SER A 59 5.75 -8.86 0.50
CA SER A 59 4.58 -8.05 0.19
C SER A 59 3.29 -8.75 0.62
N PHE A 60 2.49 -8.08 1.45
CA PHE A 60 1.12 -8.53 1.76
C PHE A 60 0.14 -8.40 0.58
N ASN A 61 0.56 -7.79 -0.53
CA ASN A 61 -0.21 -7.72 -1.77
C ASN A 61 0.16 -8.84 -2.77
N SER A 62 1.22 -9.61 -2.48
CA SER A 62 1.71 -10.70 -3.33
C SER A 62 1.19 -12.03 -2.83
N ALA A 63 0.78 -12.92 -3.74
CA ALA A 63 0.40 -14.29 -3.39
C ALA A 63 1.54 -15.06 -2.69
N GLN A 64 2.80 -14.71 -2.96
CA GLN A 64 3.96 -15.34 -2.33
C GLN A 64 4.19 -14.90 -0.87
N GLY A 65 3.80 -13.66 -0.53
CA GLY A 65 4.09 -13.05 0.77
C GLY A 65 2.88 -12.80 1.67
N GLN A 66 1.67 -12.83 1.10
CA GLN A 66 0.44 -12.62 1.85
C GLN A 66 0.08 -13.85 2.68
N CYS A 67 -0.62 -13.64 3.79
CA CYS A 67 -1.30 -14.72 4.50
C CYS A 67 -2.48 -15.22 3.64
N ASP A 68 -2.53 -16.53 3.37
CA ASP A 68 -3.60 -17.14 2.56
C ASP A 68 -4.99 -16.94 3.15
N ARG A 69 -5.10 -16.97 4.48
CA ARG A 69 -6.36 -16.87 5.20
C ARG A 69 -7.00 -15.48 5.05
N CYS A 70 -6.29 -14.42 5.43
CA CYS A 70 -6.82 -13.05 5.35
C CYS A 70 -6.45 -12.34 4.03
N ARG A 71 -5.78 -13.03 3.10
CA ARG A 71 -5.27 -12.46 1.84
C ARG A 71 -4.49 -11.15 2.07
N GLY A 72 -3.66 -11.12 3.11
CA GLY A 72 -2.85 -9.95 3.47
C GLY A 72 -3.61 -8.75 4.05
N ALA A 73 -4.91 -8.87 4.35
CA ALA A 73 -5.68 -7.79 5.00
C ALA A 73 -5.39 -7.66 6.51
N GLY A 74 -4.80 -8.68 7.13
CA GLY A 74 -4.54 -8.72 8.58
C GLY A 74 -5.75 -9.12 9.44
N PHE A 75 -6.95 -9.16 8.86
CA PHE A 75 -8.19 -9.61 9.51
C PHE A 75 -9.15 -10.22 8.48
N GLU A 76 -10.14 -10.99 8.95
CA GLU A 76 -11.25 -11.48 8.14
C GLU A 76 -12.50 -10.64 8.46
N LYS A 77 -13.10 -10.06 7.43
CA LYS A 77 -14.37 -9.35 7.57
C LYS A 77 -15.50 -10.36 7.48
N ILE A 78 -16.23 -10.53 8.58
CA ILE A 78 -17.39 -11.42 8.63
C ILE A 78 -18.63 -10.58 8.35
N GLU A 79 -19.22 -10.77 7.17
CA GLU A 79 -20.47 -10.09 6.83
C GLU A 79 -21.61 -10.65 7.69
N MET A 80 -22.29 -9.76 8.40
CA MET A 80 -23.49 -10.09 9.15
C MET A 80 -24.70 -9.51 8.42
N GLN A 81 -25.70 -10.34 8.14
CA GLN A 81 -26.96 -9.82 7.62
C GLN A 81 -27.56 -8.86 8.65
N PHE A 82 -27.86 -7.62 8.22
CA PHE A 82 -28.54 -6.55 8.96
C PHE A 82 -27.70 -5.69 9.93
N LEU A 83 -26.39 -5.89 10.05
CA LEU A 83 -25.50 -4.97 10.77
C LEU A 83 -24.55 -4.28 9.80
N SER A 84 -24.49 -2.95 9.89
CA SER A 84 -23.47 -2.17 9.17
C SER A 84 -22.09 -2.59 9.65
N ASP A 85 -21.16 -2.74 8.72
CA ASP A 85 -19.74 -2.92 9.04
C ASP A 85 -19.25 -1.70 9.82
N VAL A 86 -18.83 -1.92 11.08
CA VAL A 86 -18.19 -0.89 11.92
C VAL A 86 -16.69 -0.92 11.70
#